data_AF-A0A2A8D2X8-F1
#
_entry.id   AF-A0A2A8D2X8-F1
#
_cell.length_a   1.000
_cell.length_b   1.000
_cell.length_c   1.000
_cell.angle_alpha   90.00
_cell.angle_beta   90.00
_cell.angle_gamma   90.00
#
_symmetry.space_group_name_H-M   'P 1'
#
loop_
_entity.id
_entity.type
_entity.pdbx_description
1 polymer ?
#
loop_
_entity_poly.entity_id
_entity_poly.type
_entity_poly.pdbx_seq_one_letter_code
_entity_poly.pdbx_strand_id
1 'polypeptide(L)'
;MPPEAPSPKQSTSSSGWSTRRIVVALFFVGLIVVVTYNAITQFADQPYMEVPHGDHVHYVPKDRDEDVPMSDFPSQKPAPNERILPDGRVVQTGPPQE
;
A
#
# COMPACT_ATOMS: atom_id res chain seq x y z
N MET A 1 -66.00 -28.37 25.24
CA MET A 1 -65.34 -27.70 24.11
C MET A 1 -63.83 -27.86 24.29
N PRO A 2 -63.11 -28.47 23.34
CA PRO A 2 -61.66 -28.65 23.46
C PRO A 2 -60.92 -27.32 23.25
N PRO A 3 -59.80 -27.05 23.94
CA PRO A 3 -58.93 -25.94 23.58
C PRO A 3 -58.22 -26.22 22.25
N GLU A 4 -58.12 -25.13 21.49
CA GLU A 4 -57.66 -24.97 20.10
C GLU A 4 -56.25 -25.52 19.84
N ALA A 5 -56.04 -26.13 18.67
CA ALA A 5 -54.75 -26.62 18.22
C ALA A 5 -53.75 -25.45 18.03
N PRO A 6 -52.44 -25.64 18.27
CA PRO A 6 -51.45 -24.61 17.98
C PRO A 6 -51.34 -24.36 16.47
N SER A 7 -51.63 -23.12 16.07
CA SER A 7 -51.43 -22.58 14.71
C SER A 7 -49.93 -22.43 14.34
N PRO A 8 -49.59 -22.38 13.04
CA PRO A 8 -48.35 -22.91 12.50
C PRO A 8 -47.14 -22.00 12.78
N LYS A 9 -45.99 -22.61 13.03
CA LYS A 9 -44.70 -21.90 13.05
C LYS A 9 -44.41 -21.40 11.63
N GLN A 10 -44.61 -20.11 11.41
CA GLN A 10 -44.05 -19.39 10.28
C GLN A 10 -42.52 -19.50 10.37
N SER A 11 -41.94 -20.45 9.63
CA SER A 11 -40.51 -20.51 9.41
C SER A 11 -40.14 -19.29 8.58
N THR A 12 -39.50 -18.35 9.26
CA THR A 12 -39.01 -17.07 8.76
C THR A 12 -38.25 -17.24 7.44
N SER A 13 -38.75 -16.55 6.42
CA SER A 13 -38.02 -16.22 5.19
C SER A 13 -36.68 -15.61 5.56
N SER A 14 -35.59 -16.37 5.43
CA SER A 14 -34.24 -15.86 5.62
C SER A 14 -33.77 -15.24 4.31
N SER A 15 -33.82 -13.91 4.30
CA SER A 15 -33.16 -12.96 3.39
C SER A 15 -32.28 -13.57 2.29
N GLY A 16 -32.93 -14.00 1.21
CA GLY A 16 -32.34 -14.31 -0.08
C GLY A 16 -31.70 -13.11 -0.80
N TRP A 17 -31.21 -12.10 -0.08
CA TRP A 17 -30.24 -11.12 -0.56
C TRP A 17 -28.85 -11.76 -0.61
N SER A 18 -28.82 -12.91 -1.30
CA SER A 18 -27.74 -13.52 -2.06
C SER A 18 -26.35 -13.57 -1.42
N THR A 19 -26.02 -14.74 -0.87
CA THR A 19 -24.64 -15.22 -0.67
C THR A 19 -23.73 -14.89 -1.86
N ARG A 20 -24.25 -14.94 -3.10
CA ARG A 20 -23.54 -14.51 -4.31
C ARG A 20 -23.08 -13.05 -4.27
N ARG A 21 -23.91 -12.09 -3.82
CA ARG A 21 -23.50 -10.69 -3.67
C ARG A 21 -22.45 -10.52 -2.57
N ILE A 22 -22.52 -11.31 -1.49
CA ILE A 22 -21.49 -11.29 -0.43
C ILE A 22 -20.15 -11.81 -0.99
N VAL A 23 -20.15 -12.93 -1.71
CA VAL A 23 -18.93 -13.48 -2.34
C VAL A 23 -18.33 -12.48 -3.33
N VAL A 24 -19.17 -11.88 -4.18
CA VAL A 24 -18.71 -10.85 -5.14
C VAL A 24 -18.14 -9.63 -4.41
N ALA A 25 -18.81 -9.15 -3.35
CA ALA A 25 -18.31 -8.03 -2.56
C ALA A 25 -16.95 -8.35 -1.90
N LEU A 26 -16.80 -9.53 -1.31
CA LEU A 26 -15.54 -9.97 -0.71
C LEU A 26 -14.42 -10.08 -1.74
N PHE A 27 -14.73 -10.56 -2.95
CA PHE A 27 -13.77 -10.59 -4.05
C PHE A 27 -13.28 -9.18 -4.40
N PHE A 28 -14.20 -8.22 -4.59
CA PHE A 28 -13.81 -6.84 -4.90
C PHE A 28 -13.05 -6.17 -3.75
N VAL A 29 -13.44 -6.41 -2.50
CA VAL A 29 -12.68 -5.94 -1.33
C VAL A 29 -11.26 -6.52 -1.33
N GLY A 30 -11.11 -7.82 -1.55
CA GLY A 30 -9.81 -8.47 -1.66
C GLY A 30 -8.96 -7.89 -2.78
N LEU A 31 -9.55 -7.66 -3.96
CA LEU A 31 -8.89 -7.03 -5.09
C LEU A 31 -8.42 -5.62 -4.75
N ILE A 32 -9.27 -4.79 -4.14
CA ILE A 32 -8.92 -3.42 -3.72
C ILE A 32 -7.76 -3.45 -2.71
N VAL A 33 -7.80 -4.36 -1.73
CA VAL A 33 -6.72 -4.51 -0.75
C VAL A 33 -5.41 -4.88 -1.45
N VAL A 34 -5.42 -5.84 -2.37
CA VAL A 34 -4.22 -6.24 -3.12
C VAL A 34 -3.67 -5.10 -3.96
N VAL A 35 -4.51 -4.41 -4.73
CA VAL A 35 -4.09 -3.28 -5.57
C VAL A 35 -3.51 -2.16 -4.71
N THR A 36 -4.17 -1.81 -3.61
CA THR A 36 -3.71 -0.76 -2.69
C THR A 36 -2.38 -1.15 -2.03
N TYR A 37 -2.26 -2.40 -1.58
CA TYR A 37 -1.03 -2.92 -0.96
C TYR A 37 0.16 -2.81 -1.93
N ASN A 38 0.00 -3.22 -3.19
CA ASN A 38 1.08 -3.12 -4.16
C ASN A 38 1.46 -1.65 -4.44
N ALA A 39 0.47 -0.75 -4.52
CA ALA A 39 0.71 0.67 -4.75
C ALA A 39 1.51 1.33 -3.62
N ILE A 40 1.25 0.98 -2.36
CA ILE A 40 1.94 1.56 -1.20
C ILE A 40 3.27 0.86 -0.86
N THR A 41 3.40 -0.44 -1.13
CA THR A 41 4.59 -1.22 -0.74
C THR A 41 5.71 -1.24 -1.77
N GLN A 42 5.46 -0.81 -3.02
CA GLN A 42 6.49 -0.75 -4.07
C GLN A 42 7.76 0.02 -3.66
N PHE A 43 7.64 0.94 -2.68
CA PHE A 43 8.75 1.75 -2.15
C PHE A 43 9.03 1.50 -0.66
N ALA A 44 8.36 0.51 -0.04
CA ALA A 44 8.52 0.24 1.40
C ALA A 44 9.93 -0.25 1.72
N ASP A 45 10.51 -1.10 0.88
CA ASP A 45 11.80 -1.76 1.14
C ASP A 45 13.02 -0.91 0.75
N GLN A 46 12.84 0.21 0.04
CA GLN A 46 13.94 1.10 -0.33
C GLN A 46 14.27 2.08 0.81
N PRO A 47 15.55 2.46 1.00
CA PRO A 47 15.94 3.46 2.00
C PRO A 47 15.62 4.91 1.55
N TYR A 48 15.11 5.10 0.34
CA TYR A 48 14.75 6.37 -0.26
C TYR A 48 13.35 6.30 -0.92
N MET A 49 12.83 7.47 -1.26
CA MET A 49 11.60 7.69 -2.03
C MET A 49 11.94 8.39 -3.34
N GLU A 50 11.15 8.12 -4.38
CA GLU A 50 11.24 8.80 -5.67
C GLU A 50 10.28 10.00 -5.66
N VAL A 51 10.83 11.21 -5.80
CA VAL A 51 10.06 12.46 -5.77
C VAL A 51 10.14 13.15 -7.13
N PRO A 52 9.05 13.16 -7.92
CA PRO A 52 9.00 13.92 -9.16
C PRO A 52 9.09 15.42 -8.89
N HIS A 53 9.95 16.11 -9.63
CA HIS A 53 10.13 17.56 -9.53
C HIS A 53 10.45 18.14 -10.91
N GLY A 54 9.50 18.90 -11.46
CA GLY A 54 9.60 19.38 -12.84
C GLY A 54 9.54 18.23 -13.85
N ASP A 55 10.61 18.06 -14.61
CA ASP A 55 10.77 17.06 -15.68
C ASP A 55 11.61 15.83 -15.29
N HIS A 56 12.08 15.76 -14.04
CA HIS A 56 12.91 14.68 -13.53
C HIS A 56 12.45 14.20 -12.15
N VAL A 57 13.17 13.22 -11.61
CA VAL A 57 12.90 12.60 -10.30
C VAL A 57 14.13 12.78 -9.42
N HIS A 58 13.92 13.13 -8.15
CA HIS A 58 14.95 13.09 -7.11
C HIS A 58 14.78 11.85 -6.24
N TYR A 59 15.89 11.27 -5.81
CA TYR A 59 15.93 10.18 -4.85
C TYR A 59 16.19 10.75 -3.45
N VAL A 60 15.19 10.67 -2.59
CA VAL A 60 15.17 11.39 -1.29
C VAL A 60 15.13 10.38 -0.14
N PRO A 61 16.07 10.42 0.81
CA PRO A 61 16.05 9.50 1.94
C PRO A 61 14.82 9.76 2.83
N LYS A 62 14.34 8.70 3.49
CA LYS A 62 13.18 8.80 4.40
C LYS A 62 13.45 9.71 5.61
N ASP A 63 14.72 9.89 5.97
CA ASP A 63 15.23 10.73 7.04
C ASP A 63 15.86 12.05 6.52
N ARG A 64 15.36 12.60 5.41
CA ARG A 64 15.87 13.86 4.85
C ARG A 64 15.91 15.00 5.87
N ASP A 65 16.90 15.88 5.72
CA ASP A 65 16.87 17.19 6.37
C ASP A 65 15.84 18.08 5.64
N GLU A 66 14.92 18.70 6.38
CA GLU A 66 13.88 19.55 5.79
C GLU A 66 14.41 20.89 5.30
N ASP A 67 15.55 21.33 5.85
CA ASP A 67 16.22 22.57 5.48
C ASP A 67 17.04 22.43 4.19
N VAL A 68 17.21 21.20 3.69
CA VAL A 68 17.92 20.92 2.43
C VAL A 68 16.94 20.99 1.24
N PRO A 69 17.23 21.84 0.24
CA PRO A 69 16.39 21.96 -0.96
C PRO A 69 16.23 20.64 -1.71
N MET A 70 15.04 20.40 -2.28
CA MET A 70 14.75 19.20 -3.09
C MET A 70 15.75 19.03 -4.25
N SER A 71 16.22 20.14 -4.84
CA SER A 71 17.19 20.17 -5.94
C SER A 71 18.54 19.57 -5.60
N ASP A 72 18.89 19.49 -4.32
CA ASP A 72 20.22 19.07 -3.86
C ASP A 72 20.31 17.54 -3.68
N PHE A 73 19.18 16.85 -3.76
CA PHE A 73 19.11 15.39 -3.79
C PHE A 73 19.45 14.85 -5.19
N PRO A 74 20.09 13.68 -5.30
CA PRO A 74 20.52 13.16 -6.59
C PRO A 74 19.33 12.78 -7.48
N SER A 75 19.46 12.99 -8.79
CA SER A 75 18.52 12.50 -9.80
C SER A 75 18.92 11.15 -10.40
N GLN A 76 20.04 10.58 -9.93
CA GLN A 76 20.48 9.24 -10.30
C GLN A 76 20.16 8.26 -9.17
N LYS A 77 19.61 7.10 -9.55
CA LYS A 77 19.30 6.03 -8.59
C LYS A 77 20.58 5.56 -7.91
N PRO A 78 20.63 5.46 -6.58
CA PRO A 78 21.80 4.95 -5.87
C PRO A 78 22.02 3.47 -6.21
N ALA A 79 23.28 3.06 -6.30
CA ALA A 79 23.65 1.66 -6.46
C ALA A 79 23.24 0.82 -5.23
N PRO A 80 23.16 -0.52 -5.35
CA PRO A 80 22.78 -1.38 -4.23
C PRO A 80 23.66 -1.24 -2.96
N ASN A 81 24.92 -0.82 -3.11
CA ASN A 81 25.88 -0.57 -2.04
C ASN A 81 26.06 0.94 -1.75
N GLU A 82 25.10 1.78 -2.15
CA GLU A 82 25.09 3.21 -1.87
C GLU A 82 23.89 3.60 -1.02
N ARG A 83 24.07 4.67 -0.24
CA ARG A 83 23.01 5.31 0.53
C ARG A 83 23.07 6.81 0.31
N ILE A 84 21.89 7.41 0.19
CA ILE A 84 21.70 8.86 0.21
C ILE A 84 21.56 9.29 1.67
N LEU A 85 22.39 10.24 2.10
CA LEU A 85 22.35 10.84 3.43
C LEU A 85 21.27 11.93 3.51
N PRO A 86 20.84 12.32 4.72
CA PRO A 86 19.85 13.38 4.93
C PRO A 86 20.14 14.70 4.20
N ASP A 87 21.43 14.98 3.96
CA ASP A 87 21.93 16.17 3.28
C ASP A 87 22.08 16.03 1.75
N GLY A 88 21.60 14.92 1.18
CA GLY A 88 21.65 14.65 -0.26
C GLY A 88 22.95 13.98 -0.75
N ARG A 89 23.98 13.83 0.09
CA ARG A 89 25.23 13.16 -0.33
C ARG A 89 25.03 11.65 -0.49
N VAL A 90 25.63 11.08 -1.54
CA VAL A 90 25.66 9.63 -1.75
C VAL A 90 26.95 9.06 -1.15
N VAL A 91 26.83 8.02 -0.33
CA VAL A 91 27.96 7.33 0.32
C VAL A 91 27.89 5.83 0.09
N GLN A 92 29.05 5.16 0.01
CA GLN A 92 29.10 3.70 -0.05
C GLN A 92 28.79 3.09 1.33
N THR A 93 27.92 2.08 1.34
CA THR A 93 27.52 1.31 2.53
C THR A 93 28.08 -0.11 2.53
N GLY A 94 28.77 -0.53 1.46
CA GLY A 94 29.40 -1.84 1.33
C GLY A 94 30.46 -1.87 0.22
N PRO A 95 31.19 -2.99 0.07
CA PRO A 95 32.23 -3.12 -0.94
C PRO A 95 31.67 -2.92 -2.36
N PRO A 96 32.48 -2.41 -3.31
CA PRO A 96 32.08 -2.29 -4.72
C PRO A 96 31.64 -3.67 -5.26
N GLN A 97 30.56 -3.69 -6.03
CA GLN A 97 30.18 -4.89 -6.78
C GLN A 97 30.91 -4.86 -8.13
N GLU A 98 31.66 -5.93 -8.45
CA GLU A 98 32.38 -6.12 -9.73
C GLU A 98 31.45 -6.46 -10.89
#